data_AF-A0A074W384-F1
#
_entry.id   AF-A0A074W384-F1
#
_cell.length_a   1.000
_cell.length_b   1.000
_cell.length_c   1.000
_cell.angle_alpha   90.00
_cell.angle_beta   90.00
_cell.angle_gamma   90.00
#
_symmetry.space_group_name_H-M   'P 1'
#
loop_
_entity.id
_entity.type
_entity.pdbx_description
1 polymer ?
#
loop_
_entity_poly.entity_id
_entity_poly.type
_entity_poly.pdbx_seq_one_letter_code
_entity_poly.pdbx_strand_id
1 'polypeptide(L)'
;HQGEITTTELLSAKSGKLDNRKGKLQSVKDINIDSAQLDNSDNGLIAAQEQLSIQSKDINNSLDGKIQSGASLKLSTNNLNNRQGSIDSNSLILKANIVDNSKGAIRTNRQLKAQIGNSLNNQGGEFGSGEDILLNSEGEGRLIVDNSDGGKIIANKNAYLNTESIKNNKGIISSENLDLKAARAENTAGGVIQAGKQLKAQIEEKLDNTGGNIVSNEELLLNADGQSNLVLNNSENGKIQAGKHAVIHTTTLDNSNNGSIDADSIDLTADSVNNAAGAIRTNQQLKAQIGNSLNNQGGEFGSGGDVLLNSEGESRLAVDNSNGGKIIAGKDAYLNTESIKNNNKGII
;
A
#
# COMPACT_ATOMS: atom_id res chain seq x y z
N HIS A 1 21.35 -33.25 -14.64
CA HIS A 1 20.47 -34.32 -15.14
C HIS A 1 19.04 -33.84 -15.01
N GLN A 2 18.18 -34.11 -16.00
CA GLN A 2 16.74 -33.82 -15.92
C GLN A 2 16.08 -35.04 -15.26
N GLY A 3 15.75 -34.92 -13.97
CA GLY A 3 15.02 -35.95 -13.23
C GLY A 3 13.52 -35.66 -13.28
N GLU A 4 12.69 -36.70 -13.38
CA GLU A 4 11.24 -36.56 -13.42
C GLU A 4 10.60 -37.62 -12.51
N ILE A 5 9.73 -37.16 -11.59
CA ILE A 5 8.86 -38.00 -10.78
C ILE A 5 7.43 -37.56 -11.05
N THR A 6 6.63 -38.47 -11.60
CA THR A 6 5.21 -38.24 -11.90
C THR A 6 4.36 -39.35 -11.28
N THR A 7 3.23 -38.99 -10.68
CA THR A 7 2.26 -39.95 -10.14
C THR A 7 0.83 -39.48 -10.37
N THR A 8 -0.12 -40.40 -10.46
CA THR A 8 -1.56 -40.10 -10.51
C THR A 8 -2.20 -40.03 -9.12
N GLU A 9 -1.43 -40.39 -8.09
CA GLU A 9 -1.83 -40.46 -6.69
C GLU A 9 -0.98 -39.49 -5.86
N LEU A 10 -1.10 -39.50 -4.53
CA LEU A 10 -0.27 -38.68 -3.65
C LEU A 10 1.24 -38.86 -3.92
N LEU A 11 1.96 -37.75 -4.07
CA LEU A 11 3.43 -37.72 -3.96
C LEU A 11 3.82 -37.21 -2.57
N SER A 12 4.51 -38.03 -1.79
CA SER A 12 5.03 -37.63 -0.48
C SER A 12 6.55 -37.73 -0.46
N ALA A 13 7.22 -36.61 -0.20
CA ALA A 13 8.68 -36.53 -0.14
C ALA A 13 9.11 -36.01 1.23
N LYS A 14 9.92 -36.81 1.94
CA LYS A 14 10.57 -36.42 3.19
C LYS A 14 12.09 -36.53 3.03
N SER A 15 12.82 -35.43 3.21
CA SER A 15 14.26 -35.41 2.94
C SER A 15 15.00 -34.37 3.79
N GLY A 16 16.33 -34.50 3.91
CA GLY A 16 17.15 -33.39 4.40
C GLY A 16 17.23 -32.28 3.37
N LYS A 17 17.64 -32.64 2.15
CA LYS A 17 17.73 -31.76 0.99
C LYS A 17 16.96 -32.37 -0.17
N LEU A 18 16.08 -31.59 -0.78
CA LEU A 18 15.39 -31.92 -2.02
C LEU A 18 15.93 -30.99 -3.13
N ASP A 19 16.71 -31.55 -4.05
CA ASP A 19 17.25 -30.84 -5.22
C ASP A 19 16.42 -31.22 -6.46
N ASN A 20 15.61 -30.28 -6.92
CA ASN A 20 14.75 -30.41 -8.09
C ASN A 20 15.15 -29.43 -9.22
N ARG A 21 16.40 -28.96 -9.23
CA ARG A 21 16.88 -28.08 -10.30
C ARG A 21 16.84 -28.79 -11.64
N LYS A 22 16.30 -28.13 -12.68
CA LYS A 22 16.02 -28.71 -14.01
C LYS A 22 15.18 -29.99 -13.97
N GLY A 23 14.53 -30.28 -12.84
CA GLY A 23 13.75 -31.49 -12.60
C GLY A 23 12.26 -31.19 -12.54
N LYS A 24 11.46 -32.26 -12.46
CA LYS A 24 10.00 -32.20 -12.35
C LYS A 24 9.50 -33.13 -11.24
N LEU A 25 8.69 -32.59 -10.34
CA LEU A 25 7.87 -33.34 -9.39
C LEU A 25 6.41 -33.03 -9.68
N GLN A 26 5.66 -34.01 -10.16
CA GLN A 26 4.27 -33.79 -10.57
C GLN A 26 3.32 -34.86 -10.01
N SER A 27 2.12 -34.41 -9.63
CA SER A 27 1.04 -35.26 -9.14
C SER A 27 -0.30 -34.82 -9.71
N VAL A 28 -1.15 -35.79 -10.08
CA VAL A 28 -2.57 -35.53 -10.40
C VAL A 28 -3.38 -35.26 -9.12
N LYS A 29 -2.96 -35.79 -7.97
CA LYS A 29 -3.57 -35.47 -6.67
C LYS A 29 -2.67 -34.50 -5.91
N ASP A 30 -2.57 -34.72 -4.61
CA ASP A 30 -1.77 -33.90 -3.72
C ASP A 30 -0.27 -34.14 -3.86
N ILE A 31 0.51 -33.14 -3.46
CA ILE A 31 1.95 -33.25 -3.16
C ILE A 31 2.20 -32.77 -1.72
N ASN A 32 2.90 -33.58 -0.93
CA ASN A 32 3.39 -33.22 0.40
C ASN A 32 4.92 -33.26 0.42
N ILE A 33 5.58 -32.13 0.68
CA ILE A 33 7.04 -32.01 0.79
C ILE A 33 7.40 -31.56 2.21
N ASP A 34 8.17 -32.38 2.92
CA ASP A 34 8.83 -32.06 4.19
C ASP A 34 10.34 -32.14 3.99
N SER A 35 11.02 -31.00 4.06
CA SER A 35 12.47 -30.93 3.85
C SER A 35 13.15 -29.97 4.82
N ALA A 36 14.47 -30.05 4.98
CA ALA A 36 15.20 -28.94 5.57
C ALA A 36 15.53 -27.87 4.52
N GLN A 37 15.89 -28.29 3.31
CA GLN A 37 16.19 -27.41 2.18
C GLN A 37 15.51 -27.92 0.91
N LEU A 38 14.82 -27.02 0.21
CA LEU A 38 14.22 -27.27 -1.10
C LEU A 38 14.86 -26.35 -2.14
N ASP A 39 15.51 -26.94 -3.14
CA ASP A 39 16.03 -26.22 -4.29
C ASP A 39 15.24 -26.59 -5.55
N ASN A 40 14.31 -25.73 -5.94
CA ASN A 40 13.53 -25.80 -7.16
C ASN A 40 13.98 -24.75 -8.19
N SER A 41 15.20 -24.19 -8.04
CA SER A 41 15.69 -23.17 -8.94
C SER A 41 16.11 -23.71 -10.30
N ASP A 42 16.52 -22.84 -11.23
CA ASP A 42 17.08 -23.22 -12.54
C ASP A 42 16.12 -24.14 -13.30
N ASN A 43 14.94 -23.59 -13.63
CA ASN A 43 13.87 -24.28 -14.37
C ASN A 43 13.30 -25.54 -13.69
N GLY A 44 13.40 -25.65 -12.36
CA GLY A 44 12.72 -26.70 -11.59
C GLY A 44 11.19 -26.54 -11.61
N LEU A 45 10.47 -27.65 -11.63
CA LEU A 45 9.00 -27.67 -11.58
C LEU A 45 8.49 -28.57 -10.45
N ILE A 46 7.64 -28.00 -9.60
CA ILE A 46 6.81 -28.74 -8.64
C ILE A 46 5.35 -28.41 -8.95
N ALA A 47 4.53 -29.39 -9.33
CA ALA A 47 3.15 -29.16 -9.74
C ALA A 47 2.18 -30.23 -9.22
N ALA A 48 1.19 -29.81 -8.45
CA ALA A 48 0.05 -30.64 -8.04
C ALA A 48 -1.22 -30.15 -8.73
N GLN A 49 -2.07 -31.04 -9.26
CA GLN A 49 -3.40 -30.61 -9.76
C GLN A 49 -4.39 -30.37 -8.62
N GLU A 50 -4.22 -31.05 -7.46
CA GLU A 50 -4.98 -30.78 -6.24
C GLU A 50 -4.17 -29.91 -5.27
N GLN A 51 -4.00 -30.31 -4.00
CA GLN A 51 -3.33 -29.51 -2.99
C GLN A 51 -1.80 -29.70 -3.04
N LEU A 52 -1.08 -28.63 -2.75
CA LEU A 52 0.37 -28.67 -2.56
C LEU A 52 0.70 -28.15 -1.17
N SER A 53 1.39 -28.96 -0.37
CA SER A 53 1.90 -28.58 0.94
C SER A 53 3.41 -28.70 0.95
N ILE A 54 4.09 -27.60 1.24
CA ILE A 54 5.55 -27.53 1.34
C ILE A 54 5.92 -26.98 2.71
N GLN A 55 6.63 -27.79 3.49
CA GLN A 55 7.31 -27.38 4.71
C GLN A 55 8.81 -27.52 4.48
N SER A 56 9.54 -26.41 4.53
CA SER A 56 11.00 -26.43 4.42
C SER A 56 11.62 -25.27 5.16
N LYS A 57 12.81 -25.41 5.75
CA LYS A 57 13.46 -24.25 6.41
C LYS A 57 13.85 -23.18 5.38
N ASP A 58 14.35 -23.62 4.23
CA ASP A 58 14.75 -22.74 3.13
C ASP A 58 14.19 -23.26 1.81
N ILE A 59 13.55 -22.38 1.05
CA ILE A 59 13.03 -22.67 -0.29
C ILE A 59 13.71 -21.73 -1.29
N ASN A 60 14.41 -22.31 -2.25
CA ASN A 60 14.94 -21.61 -3.41
C ASN A 60 14.11 -21.99 -4.65
N ASN A 61 13.27 -21.07 -5.12
CA ASN A 61 12.48 -21.16 -6.35
C ASN A 61 12.95 -20.15 -7.41
N SER A 62 14.19 -19.66 -7.32
CA SER A 62 14.70 -18.62 -8.23
C SER A 62 15.05 -19.14 -9.63
N LEU A 63 15.45 -18.25 -10.55
CA LEU A 63 15.94 -18.61 -11.89
C LEU A 63 14.95 -19.50 -12.67
N ASP A 64 13.75 -18.98 -12.91
CA ASP A 64 12.66 -19.65 -13.64
C ASP A 64 12.12 -20.93 -12.97
N GLY A 65 12.38 -21.10 -11.67
CA GLY A 65 11.73 -22.13 -10.85
C GLY A 65 10.21 -21.91 -10.75
N LYS A 66 9.45 -23.01 -10.74
CA LYS A 66 7.97 -23.00 -10.75
C LYS A 66 7.40 -23.91 -9.67
N ILE A 67 6.56 -23.34 -8.81
CA ILE A 67 5.73 -24.06 -7.83
C ILE A 67 4.27 -23.81 -8.18
N GLN A 68 3.52 -24.87 -8.46
CA GLN A 68 2.16 -24.78 -9.00
C GLN A 68 1.18 -25.67 -8.23
N SER A 69 0.01 -25.14 -7.90
CA SER A 69 -1.08 -25.89 -7.26
C SER A 69 -2.41 -25.59 -7.95
N GLY A 70 -3.10 -26.61 -8.45
CA GLY A 70 -4.44 -26.45 -9.03
C GLY A 70 -5.52 -26.13 -7.98
N ALA A 71 -5.24 -26.38 -6.69
CA ALA A 71 -6.09 -26.01 -5.56
C ALA A 71 -5.33 -25.13 -4.55
N SER A 72 -5.41 -25.44 -3.26
CA SER A 72 -4.73 -24.70 -2.22
C SER A 72 -3.23 -25.03 -2.20
N LEU A 73 -2.40 -23.99 -2.07
CA LEU A 73 -0.99 -24.10 -1.73
C LEU A 73 -0.79 -23.68 -0.26
N LYS A 74 -0.15 -24.54 0.53
CA LYS A 74 0.36 -24.20 1.86
C LYS A 74 1.89 -24.23 1.80
N LEU A 75 2.52 -23.10 2.08
CA LEU A 75 3.98 -22.97 2.04
C LEU A 75 4.46 -22.40 3.38
N SER A 76 5.20 -23.20 4.14
CA SER A 76 5.79 -22.81 5.41
C SER A 76 7.30 -22.88 5.33
N THR A 77 7.97 -21.74 5.52
CA THR A 77 9.42 -21.65 5.49
C THR A 77 9.99 -20.57 6.39
N ASN A 78 11.30 -20.55 6.59
CA ASN A 78 11.96 -19.36 7.17
C ASN A 78 12.33 -18.40 6.03
N ASN A 79 13.00 -18.90 4.99
CA ASN A 79 13.47 -18.09 3.87
C ASN A 79 12.89 -18.61 2.56
N LEU A 80 12.14 -17.75 1.86
CA LEU A 80 11.66 -17.99 0.52
C LEU A 80 12.40 -17.10 -0.47
N ASN A 81 13.22 -17.69 -1.34
CA ASN A 81 13.81 -17.00 -2.49
C ASN A 81 13.02 -17.38 -3.75
N ASN A 82 12.18 -16.47 -4.23
CA ASN A 82 11.41 -16.57 -5.46
C ASN A 82 11.90 -15.58 -6.55
N ARG A 83 13.17 -15.16 -6.50
CA ARG A 83 13.70 -14.19 -7.46
C ARG A 83 13.67 -14.74 -8.89
N GLN A 84 12.99 -14.05 -9.82
CA GLN A 84 12.75 -14.56 -11.19
C GLN A 84 12.05 -15.93 -11.22
N GLY A 85 11.39 -16.33 -10.14
CA GLY A 85 10.60 -17.56 -10.04
C GLY A 85 9.11 -17.28 -10.15
N SER A 86 8.31 -18.34 -10.24
CA SER A 86 6.85 -18.26 -10.12
C SER A 86 6.28 -19.22 -9.10
N ILE A 87 5.34 -18.72 -8.30
CA ILE A 87 4.48 -19.48 -7.41
C ILE A 87 3.04 -19.15 -7.79
N ASP A 88 2.34 -20.12 -8.36
CA ASP A 88 0.99 -19.94 -8.88
C ASP A 88 0.03 -20.95 -8.21
N SER A 89 -1.07 -20.51 -7.63
CA SER A 89 -2.07 -21.41 -7.04
C SER A 89 -3.51 -20.94 -7.18
N ASN A 90 -4.49 -21.79 -6.85
CA ASN A 90 -5.86 -21.31 -6.71
C ASN A 90 -5.99 -20.43 -5.46
N SER A 91 -5.46 -20.86 -4.32
CA SER A 91 -5.32 -20.06 -3.09
C SER A 91 -3.98 -20.32 -2.42
N LEU A 92 -3.48 -19.38 -1.63
CA LEU A 92 -2.19 -19.50 -0.94
C LEU A 92 -2.32 -19.18 0.55
N ILE A 93 -1.74 -20.05 1.38
CA ILE A 93 -1.36 -19.75 2.76
C ILE A 93 0.16 -19.80 2.83
N LEU A 94 0.77 -18.62 2.96
CA LEU A 94 2.22 -18.44 3.06
C LEU A 94 2.60 -18.08 4.51
N LYS A 95 3.47 -18.88 5.13
CA LYS A 95 4.14 -18.55 6.39
C LYS A 95 5.63 -18.49 6.15
N ALA A 96 6.22 -17.31 6.30
CA ALA A 96 7.64 -17.07 6.08
C ALA A 96 8.22 -16.13 7.15
N ASN A 97 9.55 -16.11 7.30
CA ASN A 97 10.21 -15.02 8.00
C ASN A 97 10.69 -13.95 7.00
N ILE A 98 11.31 -14.39 5.90
CA ILE A 98 11.83 -13.55 4.83
C ILE A 98 11.34 -14.07 3.48
N VAL A 99 10.88 -13.16 2.62
CA VAL A 99 10.47 -13.45 1.24
C VAL A 99 11.20 -12.50 0.29
N ASP A 100 11.99 -13.05 -0.61
CA ASP A 100 12.53 -12.34 -1.77
C ASP A 100 11.75 -12.76 -3.01
N ASN A 101 10.84 -11.90 -3.46
CA ASN A 101 10.06 -12.01 -4.67
C ASN A 101 10.53 -11.02 -5.75
N SER A 102 11.77 -10.53 -5.67
CA SER A 102 12.28 -9.55 -6.64
C SER A 102 12.26 -10.11 -8.06
N LYS A 103 11.67 -9.37 -9.01
CA LYS A 103 11.44 -9.81 -10.40
C LYS A 103 10.74 -11.17 -10.53
N GLY A 104 10.13 -11.67 -9.45
CA GLY A 104 9.39 -12.93 -9.40
C GLY A 104 7.88 -12.69 -9.40
N ALA A 105 7.13 -13.78 -9.32
CA ALA A 105 5.68 -13.72 -9.20
C ALA A 105 5.18 -14.70 -8.13
N ILE A 106 4.34 -14.20 -7.21
CA ILE A 106 3.50 -14.99 -6.31
C ILE A 106 2.07 -14.59 -6.62
N ARG A 107 1.29 -15.50 -7.20
CA ARG A 107 -0.05 -15.20 -7.72
C ARG A 107 -1.07 -16.27 -7.32
N THR A 108 -2.28 -15.81 -7.02
CA THR A 108 -3.42 -16.68 -6.75
C THR A 108 -4.64 -16.29 -7.56
N ASN A 109 -5.45 -17.28 -7.98
CA ASN A 109 -6.75 -17.00 -8.60
C ASN A 109 -7.79 -16.51 -7.58
N ARG A 110 -7.65 -16.94 -6.32
CA ARG A 110 -8.49 -16.61 -5.16
C ARG A 110 -7.62 -15.96 -4.09
N GLN A 111 -7.98 -16.10 -2.83
CA GLN A 111 -7.29 -15.47 -1.72
C GLN A 111 -5.80 -15.86 -1.58
N LEU A 112 -4.99 -14.84 -1.25
CA LEU A 112 -3.62 -14.95 -0.80
C LEU A 112 -3.56 -14.49 0.68
N LYS A 113 -3.31 -15.42 1.60
CA LYS A 113 -3.02 -15.12 3.02
C LYS A 113 -1.54 -15.32 3.29
N ALA A 114 -0.86 -14.28 3.76
CA ALA A 114 0.56 -14.32 4.06
C ALA A 114 0.85 -13.81 5.49
N GLN A 115 1.62 -14.60 6.23
CA GLN A 115 2.23 -14.23 7.50
C GLN A 115 3.75 -14.19 7.30
N ILE A 116 4.32 -13.00 7.22
CA ILE A 116 5.75 -12.75 6.99
C ILE A 116 6.33 -12.02 8.19
N GLY A 117 7.34 -12.63 8.82
CA GLY A 117 7.88 -12.15 10.10
C GLY A 117 8.73 -10.87 10.02
N ASN A 118 9.58 -10.75 8.99
CA ASN A 118 10.61 -9.71 8.92
C ASN A 118 10.52 -8.87 7.64
N SER A 119 10.72 -9.48 6.47
CA SER A 119 10.79 -8.72 5.22
C SER A 119 10.15 -9.40 4.01
N LEU A 120 9.52 -8.57 3.18
CA LEU A 120 9.06 -8.90 1.84
C LEU A 120 9.74 -7.94 0.85
N ASN A 121 10.70 -8.46 0.08
CA ASN A 121 11.25 -7.76 -1.07
C ASN A 121 10.46 -8.14 -2.32
N ASN A 122 9.69 -7.20 -2.86
CA ASN A 122 8.88 -7.33 -4.06
C ASN A 122 9.34 -6.39 -5.19
N GLN A 123 10.62 -5.98 -5.19
CA GLN A 123 11.16 -5.07 -6.19
C GLN A 123 11.01 -5.61 -7.62
N GLY A 124 10.28 -4.89 -8.47
CA GLY A 124 9.94 -5.33 -9.82
C GLY A 124 9.21 -6.68 -9.92
N GLY A 125 8.71 -7.20 -8.80
CA GLY A 125 7.98 -8.45 -8.69
C GLY A 125 6.47 -8.26 -8.64
N GLU A 126 5.73 -9.36 -8.61
CA GLU A 126 4.27 -9.36 -8.46
C GLU A 126 3.85 -10.22 -7.26
N PHE A 127 3.07 -9.62 -6.37
CA PHE A 127 2.41 -10.27 -5.24
C PHE A 127 0.90 -10.06 -5.40
N GLY A 128 0.24 -10.99 -6.08
CA GLY A 128 -1.06 -10.79 -6.70
C GLY A 128 -2.13 -11.80 -6.28
N SER A 129 -3.39 -11.36 -6.26
CA SER A 129 -4.57 -12.19 -5.94
C SER A 129 -5.77 -11.82 -6.79
N GLY A 130 -6.45 -12.84 -7.33
CA GLY A 130 -7.72 -12.69 -8.02
C GLY A 130 -8.92 -12.44 -7.09
N GLU A 131 -8.73 -12.54 -5.77
CA GLU A 131 -9.70 -12.11 -4.75
C GLU A 131 -9.00 -11.20 -3.74
N ASP A 132 -8.81 -11.66 -2.50
CA ASP A 132 -8.27 -10.85 -1.42
C ASP A 132 -6.77 -11.10 -1.18
N ILE A 133 -6.07 -10.09 -0.69
CA ILE A 133 -4.75 -10.22 -0.05
C ILE A 133 -4.91 -9.94 1.44
N LEU A 134 -4.48 -10.87 2.27
CA LEU A 134 -4.38 -10.72 3.72
C LEU A 134 -2.90 -10.85 4.13
N LEU A 135 -2.19 -9.72 4.19
CA LEU A 135 -0.78 -9.66 4.59
C LEU A 135 -0.67 -9.23 6.05
N ASN A 136 -0.25 -10.16 6.91
CA ASN A 136 -0.09 -9.96 8.35
C ASN A 136 -1.35 -9.46 9.09
N SER A 137 -2.53 -9.92 8.65
CA SER A 137 -3.83 -9.54 9.23
C SER A 137 -4.06 -9.93 10.70
N GLU A 138 -3.18 -10.75 11.27
CA GLU A 138 -3.30 -11.29 12.63
C GLU A 138 -2.06 -11.00 13.50
N GLY A 139 -1.10 -10.19 13.01
CA GLY A 139 0.21 -10.00 13.64
C GLY A 139 0.48 -8.58 14.15
N GLU A 140 1.60 -8.41 14.88
CA GLU A 140 2.04 -7.14 15.48
C GLU A 140 2.62 -6.13 14.47
N GLY A 141 2.37 -6.30 13.16
CA GLY A 141 2.77 -5.30 12.16
C GLY A 141 4.27 -5.09 11.97
N ARG A 142 5.17 -6.02 12.33
CA ARG A 142 6.64 -5.80 12.23
C ARG A 142 7.27 -5.94 10.83
N LEU A 143 6.45 -6.11 9.79
CA LEU A 143 6.92 -6.46 8.45
C LEU A 143 7.43 -5.24 7.68
N ILE A 144 8.64 -5.33 7.15
CA ILE A 144 9.19 -4.35 6.22
C ILE A 144 8.89 -4.80 4.79
N VAL A 145 8.19 -3.97 4.02
CA VAL A 145 7.85 -4.24 2.62
C VAL A 145 8.60 -3.29 1.70
N ASP A 146 9.35 -3.84 0.75
CA ASP A 146 9.90 -3.10 -0.38
C ASP A 146 9.15 -3.50 -1.66
N ASN A 147 8.25 -2.62 -2.11
CA ASN A 147 7.49 -2.75 -3.35
C ASN A 147 8.01 -1.78 -4.44
N SER A 148 9.27 -1.35 -4.36
CA SER A 148 9.82 -0.35 -5.28
C SER A 148 10.19 -0.91 -6.65
N ASP A 149 10.70 -0.04 -7.54
CA ASP A 149 11.24 -0.40 -8.86
C ASP A 149 10.25 -1.18 -9.75
N GLY A 150 8.98 -0.73 -9.75
CA GLY A 150 7.92 -1.35 -10.54
C GLY A 150 7.29 -2.59 -9.90
N GLY A 151 7.55 -2.82 -8.61
CA GLY A 151 6.88 -3.85 -7.81
C GLY A 151 5.36 -3.66 -7.79
N LYS A 152 4.64 -4.76 -7.71
CA LYS A 152 3.17 -4.80 -7.74
C LYS A 152 2.62 -5.62 -6.58
N ILE A 153 1.77 -5.00 -5.77
CA ILE A 153 0.88 -5.68 -4.81
C ILE A 153 -0.54 -5.42 -5.27
N ILE A 154 -1.22 -6.44 -5.79
CA ILE A 154 -2.53 -6.26 -6.46
C ILE A 154 -3.53 -7.31 -5.98
N ALA A 155 -4.66 -6.85 -5.44
CA ALA A 155 -5.81 -7.68 -5.15
C ALA A 155 -6.99 -7.24 -6.01
N ASN A 156 -7.73 -8.15 -6.64
CA ASN A 156 -8.91 -7.75 -7.41
C ASN A 156 -10.10 -7.33 -6.53
N LYS A 157 -10.13 -7.77 -5.25
CA LYS A 157 -11.14 -7.40 -4.27
C LYS A 157 -10.50 -6.60 -3.14
N ASN A 158 -10.30 -7.19 -1.96
CA ASN A 158 -9.82 -6.46 -0.78
C ASN A 158 -8.33 -6.73 -0.56
N ALA A 159 -7.58 -5.69 -0.22
CA ALA A 159 -6.22 -5.83 0.27
C ALA A 159 -6.16 -5.31 1.71
N TYR A 160 -5.72 -6.17 2.63
CA TYR A 160 -5.35 -5.80 3.98
C TYR A 160 -3.85 -5.97 4.14
N LEU A 161 -3.13 -4.87 4.36
CA LEU A 161 -1.68 -4.83 4.50
C LEU A 161 -1.32 -4.25 5.87
N ASN A 162 -0.75 -5.07 6.75
CA ASN A 162 -0.29 -4.62 8.06
C ASN A 162 1.23 -4.79 8.19
N THR A 163 1.93 -3.66 8.21
CA THR A 163 3.37 -3.55 8.01
C THR A 163 3.97 -2.58 9.03
N GLU A 164 5.28 -2.62 9.21
CA GLU A 164 6.03 -1.64 9.99
C GLU A 164 6.33 -0.47 9.07
N SER A 165 6.85 -0.82 7.90
CA SER A 165 7.14 0.14 6.84
C SER A 165 6.81 -0.44 5.48
N ILE A 166 6.36 0.44 4.59
CA ILE A 166 6.16 0.12 3.18
C ILE A 166 6.86 1.15 2.29
N LYS A 167 7.71 0.67 1.38
CA LYS A 167 8.37 1.48 0.35
C LYS A 167 7.77 1.15 -1.00
N ASN A 168 7.10 2.11 -1.62
CA ASN A 168 6.36 1.97 -2.87
C ASN A 168 6.89 2.89 -3.98
N ASN A 169 8.20 3.17 -3.97
CA ASN A 169 8.81 4.09 -4.93
C ASN A 169 8.74 3.51 -6.34
N LYS A 170 8.03 4.16 -7.27
CA LYS A 170 7.66 3.62 -8.61
C LYS A 170 6.83 2.32 -8.56
N GLY A 171 6.37 1.91 -7.39
CA GLY A 171 5.58 0.69 -7.19
C GLY A 171 4.10 0.93 -7.39
N ILE A 172 3.33 -0.15 -7.44
CA ILE A 172 1.87 -0.13 -7.49
C ILE A 172 1.32 -0.99 -6.36
N ILE A 173 0.44 -0.39 -5.56
CA ILE A 173 -0.44 -1.07 -4.60
C ILE A 173 -1.87 -0.77 -5.03
N SER A 174 -2.65 -1.79 -5.37
CA SER A 174 -3.97 -1.61 -5.95
C SER A 174 -4.98 -2.65 -5.48
N SER A 175 -6.19 -2.22 -5.16
CA SER A 175 -7.32 -3.11 -4.90
C SER A 175 -8.68 -2.44 -5.13
N GLU A 176 -9.79 -3.18 -5.00
CA GLU A 176 -11.13 -2.57 -4.95
C GLU A 176 -11.29 -1.81 -3.62
N ASN A 177 -11.02 -2.47 -2.49
CA ASN A 177 -10.89 -1.82 -1.18
C ASN A 177 -9.50 -2.07 -0.60
N LEU A 178 -8.87 -1.03 -0.08
CA LEU A 178 -7.53 -1.10 0.51
C LEU A 178 -7.60 -0.68 1.98
N ASP A 179 -7.12 -1.55 2.86
CA ASP A 179 -6.80 -1.24 4.25
C ASP A 179 -5.29 -1.38 4.44
N LEU A 180 -4.61 -0.24 4.61
CA LEU A 180 -3.17 -0.16 4.80
C LEU A 180 -2.87 0.32 6.22
N LYS A 181 -2.27 -0.54 7.02
CA LYS A 181 -1.71 -0.18 8.32
C LYS A 181 -0.18 -0.20 8.27
N ALA A 182 0.44 0.92 8.65
CA ALA A 182 1.89 1.01 8.77
C ALA A 182 2.33 2.01 9.84
N ALA A 183 3.53 1.84 10.41
CA ALA A 183 4.15 2.94 11.16
C ALA A 183 4.64 4.02 10.18
N ARG A 184 5.24 3.59 9.06
CA ARG A 184 5.75 4.46 7.99
C ARG A 184 5.35 4.00 6.59
N ALA A 185 5.08 4.95 5.71
CA ALA A 185 4.86 4.67 4.30
C ALA A 185 5.60 5.68 3.40
N GLU A 186 6.30 5.17 2.39
CA GLU A 186 6.93 5.95 1.32
C GLU A 186 6.25 5.60 0.00
N ASN A 187 5.63 6.57 -0.65
CA ASN A 187 5.03 6.47 -1.96
C ASN A 187 5.59 7.60 -2.84
N THR A 188 6.81 7.42 -3.33
CA THR A 188 7.52 8.49 -4.03
C THR A 188 7.83 8.15 -5.49
N ALA A 189 8.36 9.12 -6.24
CA ALA A 189 8.87 8.93 -7.60
C ALA A 189 7.88 8.26 -8.56
N GLY A 190 6.61 8.69 -8.53
CA GLY A 190 5.54 8.13 -9.36
C GLY A 190 4.93 6.83 -8.82
N GLY A 191 5.21 6.47 -7.56
CA GLY A 191 4.51 5.40 -6.87
C GLY A 191 2.98 5.61 -6.87
N VAL A 192 2.23 4.52 -6.89
CA VAL A 192 0.77 4.52 -6.89
C VAL A 192 0.26 3.65 -5.76
N ILE A 193 -0.58 4.22 -4.90
CA ILE A 193 -1.44 3.50 -3.96
C ILE A 193 -2.87 3.85 -4.34
N GLN A 194 -3.66 2.87 -4.79
CA GLN A 194 -4.98 3.13 -5.30
C GLN A 194 -6.04 2.14 -4.83
N ALA A 195 -7.27 2.64 -4.65
CA ALA A 195 -8.45 1.83 -4.39
C ALA A 195 -9.58 2.14 -5.39
N GLY A 196 -10.21 1.10 -5.89
CA GLY A 196 -11.36 1.20 -6.80
C GLY A 196 -12.64 1.70 -6.13
N LYS A 197 -12.72 1.63 -4.79
CA LYS A 197 -13.81 2.12 -3.94
C LYS A 197 -13.27 2.89 -2.74
N GLN A 198 -12.86 2.19 -1.67
CA GLN A 198 -12.37 2.83 -0.46
C GLN A 198 -10.89 2.55 -0.23
N LEU A 199 -10.15 3.61 0.09
CA LEU A 199 -8.81 3.53 0.64
C LEU A 199 -8.85 3.96 2.11
N LYS A 200 -8.58 3.04 3.02
CA LYS A 200 -8.33 3.30 4.43
C LYS A 200 -6.85 3.12 4.71
N ALA A 201 -6.22 4.15 5.25
CA ALA A 201 -4.81 4.13 5.65
C ALA A 201 -4.68 4.56 7.11
N GLN A 202 -4.09 3.69 7.92
CA GLN A 202 -3.71 3.94 9.31
C GLN A 202 -2.18 4.03 9.37
N ILE A 203 -1.64 5.25 9.31
CA ILE A 203 -0.19 5.52 9.32
C ILE A 203 0.20 6.21 10.62
N GLU A 204 1.01 5.55 11.45
CA GLU A 204 1.26 6.01 12.83
C GLU A 204 2.20 7.21 12.90
N GLU A 205 3.27 7.24 12.09
CA GLU A 205 4.33 8.23 12.22
C GLU A 205 4.49 9.12 10.99
N LYS A 206 4.78 8.54 9.82
CA LYS A 206 5.13 9.32 8.62
C LYS A 206 4.56 8.70 7.35
N LEU A 207 3.91 9.53 6.54
CA LEU A 207 3.57 9.23 5.16
C LEU A 207 4.28 10.23 4.24
N ASP A 208 5.19 9.72 3.41
CA ASP A 208 5.87 10.49 2.37
C ASP A 208 5.28 10.15 1.00
N ASN A 209 4.53 11.08 0.42
CA ASN A 209 3.90 10.97 -0.89
C ASN A 209 4.52 11.92 -1.92
N THR A 210 5.80 12.29 -1.76
CA THR A 210 6.49 13.22 -2.66
C THR A 210 6.57 12.69 -4.09
N GLY A 211 5.93 13.40 -5.02
CA GLY A 211 5.78 12.95 -6.42
C GLY A 211 5.04 11.63 -6.60
N GLY A 212 4.33 11.15 -5.58
CA GLY A 212 3.50 9.94 -5.61
C GLY A 212 2.02 10.23 -5.83
N ASN A 213 1.25 9.17 -6.01
CA ASN A 213 -0.20 9.23 -6.18
C ASN A 213 -0.87 8.31 -5.16
N ILE A 214 -1.78 8.88 -4.36
CA ILE A 214 -2.70 8.15 -3.50
C ILE A 214 -4.11 8.45 -3.99
N VAL A 215 -4.84 7.42 -4.44
CA VAL A 215 -6.11 7.61 -5.14
C VAL A 215 -7.18 6.69 -4.59
N SER A 216 -8.38 7.21 -4.40
CA SER A 216 -9.58 6.44 -4.14
C SER A 216 -10.69 6.92 -5.08
N ASN A 217 -11.41 6.00 -5.73
CA ASN A 217 -12.54 6.40 -6.58
C ASN A 217 -13.78 6.81 -5.78
N GLU A 218 -13.88 6.44 -4.50
CA GLU A 218 -14.95 6.87 -3.62
C GLU A 218 -14.36 7.55 -2.38
N GLU A 219 -14.17 6.80 -1.30
CA GLU A 219 -13.78 7.34 0.01
C GLU A 219 -12.29 7.17 0.27
N LEU A 220 -11.64 8.22 0.78
CA LEU A 220 -10.27 8.16 1.28
C LEU A 220 -10.26 8.49 2.78
N LEU A 221 -9.85 7.54 3.60
CA LEU A 221 -9.81 7.67 5.06
C LEU A 221 -8.36 7.54 5.52
N LEU A 222 -7.67 8.66 5.71
CA LEU A 222 -6.30 8.70 6.22
C LEU A 222 -6.33 9.08 7.70
N ASN A 223 -6.08 8.09 8.57
CA ASN A 223 -6.14 8.20 10.03
C ASN A 223 -7.47 8.77 10.56
N ALA A 224 -8.57 8.52 9.85
CA ALA A 224 -9.91 9.01 10.21
C ALA A 224 -10.40 8.53 11.61
N ASP A 225 -9.76 7.50 12.18
CA ASP A 225 -10.08 6.98 13.50
C ASP A 225 -9.42 7.84 14.61
N GLY A 226 -10.02 8.98 14.95
CA GLY A 226 -9.63 9.79 16.11
C GLY A 226 -8.38 10.67 15.91
N GLN A 227 -7.64 10.92 17.00
CA GLN A 227 -6.43 11.76 16.98
C GLN A 227 -5.28 11.04 16.26
N SER A 228 -4.51 11.80 15.49
CA SER A 228 -3.40 11.29 14.68
C SER A 228 -2.08 11.98 15.02
N ASN A 229 -1.01 11.20 15.11
CA ASN A 229 0.38 11.68 15.23
C ASN A 229 1.10 11.77 13.87
N LEU A 230 0.36 11.63 12.77
CA LEU A 230 0.94 11.54 11.44
C LEU A 230 1.67 12.83 11.06
N VAL A 231 2.84 12.65 10.46
CA VAL A 231 3.51 13.68 9.65
C VAL A 231 3.31 13.31 8.18
N LEU A 232 2.47 14.08 7.50
CA LEU A 232 2.13 13.86 6.10
C LEU A 232 2.91 14.84 5.21
N ASN A 233 3.73 14.29 4.32
CA ASN A 233 4.39 15.04 3.24
C ASN A 233 3.75 14.66 1.90
N ASN A 234 2.96 15.55 1.33
CA ASN A 234 2.37 15.48 0.00
C ASN A 234 2.98 16.53 -0.96
N SER A 235 4.17 17.05 -0.66
CA SER A 235 4.81 18.09 -1.46
C SER A 235 5.43 17.55 -2.76
N GLU A 236 6.07 18.43 -3.54
CA GLU A 236 6.86 18.06 -4.73
C GLU A 236 6.04 17.28 -5.78
N ASN A 237 4.88 17.80 -6.16
CA ASN A 237 3.92 17.17 -7.08
C ASN A 237 3.26 15.89 -6.54
N GLY A 238 3.27 15.69 -5.22
CA GLY A 238 2.45 14.66 -4.56
C GLY A 238 0.96 14.87 -4.80
N LYS A 239 0.23 13.78 -4.98
CA LYS A 239 -1.22 13.80 -5.24
C LYS A 239 -1.96 12.89 -4.29
N ILE A 240 -2.99 13.43 -3.66
CA ILE A 240 -3.99 12.70 -2.89
C ILE A 240 -5.35 13.02 -3.51
N GLN A 241 -6.09 12.00 -3.96
CA GLN A 241 -7.37 12.18 -4.62
C GLN A 241 -8.42 11.22 -4.10
N ALA A 242 -9.62 11.73 -3.82
CA ALA A 242 -10.81 10.93 -3.57
C ALA A 242 -11.91 11.31 -4.57
N GLY A 243 -12.65 10.34 -5.10
CA GLY A 243 -13.76 10.64 -6.01
C GLY A 243 -14.97 11.22 -5.31
N LYS A 244 -15.14 10.93 -4.01
CA LYS A 244 -16.23 11.46 -3.17
C LYS A 244 -15.65 12.23 -1.99
N HIS A 245 -15.44 11.59 -0.86
CA HIS A 245 -15.04 12.25 0.36
C HIS A 245 -13.67 11.78 0.84
N ALA A 246 -12.85 12.73 1.26
CA ALA A 246 -11.58 12.47 1.91
C ALA A 246 -11.62 12.96 3.36
N VAL A 247 -11.37 12.06 4.30
CA VAL A 247 -11.12 12.38 5.71
C VAL A 247 -9.64 12.21 5.97
N ILE A 248 -8.97 13.30 6.35
CA ILE A 248 -7.52 13.32 6.57
C ILE A 248 -7.25 13.88 7.96
N HIS A 249 -6.75 13.03 8.85
CA HIS A 249 -6.25 13.46 10.16
C HIS A 249 -4.73 13.32 10.20
N THR A 250 -4.05 14.39 10.60
CA THR A 250 -2.60 14.43 10.70
C THR A 250 -2.17 15.43 11.77
N THR A 251 -0.95 15.37 12.27
CA THR A 251 -0.38 16.46 13.07
C THR A 251 0.08 17.58 12.15
N THR A 252 0.86 17.22 11.12
CA THR A 252 1.36 18.18 10.13
C THR A 252 1.04 17.71 8.72
N LEU A 253 0.67 18.65 7.86
CA LEU A 253 0.49 18.43 6.44
C LEU A 253 1.39 19.39 5.67
N ASP A 254 2.38 18.86 4.95
CA ASP A 254 3.08 19.59 3.91
C ASP A 254 2.48 19.23 2.54
N ASN A 255 1.72 20.15 1.96
CA ASN A 255 1.15 20.07 0.63
C ASN A 255 1.82 21.08 -0.33
N SER A 256 3.02 21.57 0.00
CA SER A 256 3.67 22.63 -0.76
C SER A 256 4.24 22.17 -2.10
N ASN A 257 4.76 23.10 -2.91
CA ASN A 257 5.52 22.80 -4.13
C ASN A 257 4.75 21.89 -5.11
N ASN A 258 3.59 22.35 -5.57
CA ASN A 258 2.65 21.64 -6.45
C ASN A 258 2.02 20.38 -5.84
N GLY A 259 2.03 20.21 -4.52
CA GLY A 259 1.19 19.22 -3.85
C GLY A 259 -0.29 19.46 -4.14
N SER A 260 -1.05 18.38 -4.35
CA SER A 260 -2.48 18.44 -4.67
C SER A 260 -3.28 17.50 -3.79
N ILE A 261 -4.35 18.02 -3.18
CA ILE A 261 -5.38 17.24 -2.49
C ILE A 261 -6.73 17.64 -3.08
N ASP A 262 -7.39 16.68 -3.73
CA ASP A 262 -8.63 16.93 -4.48
C ASP A 262 -9.72 15.90 -4.12
N ALA A 263 -10.94 16.36 -3.84
CA ALA A 263 -12.10 15.49 -3.67
C ALA A 263 -13.42 16.22 -3.95
N ASP A 264 -14.57 15.53 -3.92
CA ASP A 264 -15.85 16.24 -3.87
C ASP A 264 -16.02 16.96 -2.53
N SER A 265 -15.63 16.29 -1.44
CA SER A 265 -15.58 16.88 -0.10
C SER A 265 -14.31 16.49 0.64
N ILE A 266 -13.78 17.39 1.47
CA ILE A 266 -12.64 17.12 2.35
C ILE A 266 -13.00 17.51 3.78
N ASP A 267 -12.79 16.59 4.71
CA ASP A 267 -12.68 16.82 6.15
C ASP A 267 -11.19 16.71 6.55
N LEU A 268 -10.56 17.85 6.82
CA LEU A 268 -9.14 17.94 7.19
C LEU A 268 -8.98 18.32 8.66
N THR A 269 -8.26 17.52 9.43
CA THR A 269 -7.84 17.85 10.80
C THR A 269 -6.32 17.87 10.87
N ALA A 270 -5.73 19.00 11.27
CA ALA A 270 -4.29 19.16 11.40
C ALA A 270 -3.89 20.18 12.49
N ASP A 271 -2.70 20.08 13.07
CA ASP A 271 -2.16 21.17 13.88
C ASP A 271 -1.55 22.26 12.99
N SER A 272 -0.94 21.89 11.88
CA SER A 272 -0.37 22.83 10.91
C SER A 272 -0.41 22.32 9.49
N VAL A 273 -0.74 23.23 8.57
CA VAL A 273 -0.84 22.96 7.14
C VAL A 273 0.06 23.93 6.38
N ASN A 274 1.03 23.39 5.64
CA ASN A 274 1.81 24.13 4.67
C ASN A 274 1.28 23.83 3.26
N ASN A 275 0.47 24.73 2.72
CA ASN A 275 -0.07 24.66 1.36
C ASN A 275 0.59 25.69 0.42
N ALA A 276 1.83 26.11 0.71
CA ALA A 276 2.52 27.11 -0.11
C ALA A 276 2.81 26.58 -1.52
N ALA A 277 2.35 27.31 -2.55
CA ALA A 277 2.35 26.83 -3.95
C ALA A 277 1.72 25.43 -4.13
N GLY A 278 0.82 25.04 -3.21
CA GLY A 278 0.04 23.81 -3.27
C GLY A 278 -1.43 24.06 -3.61
N ALA A 279 -2.20 22.99 -3.72
CA ALA A 279 -3.64 23.04 -3.93
C ALA A 279 -4.37 22.05 -3.00
N ILE A 280 -5.33 22.56 -2.24
CA ILE A 280 -6.34 21.78 -1.52
C ILE A 280 -7.69 22.25 -2.04
N ARG A 281 -8.38 21.40 -2.80
CA ARG A 281 -9.57 21.80 -3.57
C ARG A 281 -10.69 20.80 -3.44
N THR A 282 -11.91 21.32 -3.42
CA THR A 282 -13.10 20.47 -3.45
C THR A 282 -14.18 20.99 -4.40
N ASN A 283 -15.08 20.11 -4.82
CA ASN A 283 -16.24 20.51 -5.62
C ASN A 283 -17.42 20.99 -4.77
N GLN A 284 -17.62 20.39 -3.59
CA GLN A 284 -18.82 20.58 -2.77
C GLN A 284 -18.53 21.28 -1.43
N GLN A 285 -17.63 20.74 -0.62
CA GLN A 285 -17.30 21.32 0.69
C GLN A 285 -15.85 21.06 1.08
N LEU A 286 -15.20 22.08 1.61
CA LEU A 286 -13.92 21.94 2.29
C LEU A 286 -14.11 22.31 3.77
N LYS A 287 -14.08 21.32 4.65
CA LYS A 287 -14.09 21.51 6.10
C LYS A 287 -12.70 21.25 6.64
N ALA A 288 -12.17 22.22 7.38
CA ALA A 288 -10.85 22.10 7.97
C ALA A 288 -10.84 22.57 9.43
N GLN A 289 -10.32 21.71 10.30
CA GLN A 289 -9.99 21.98 11.69
C GLN A 289 -8.46 22.08 11.80
N ILE A 290 -7.93 23.30 11.84
CA ILE A 290 -6.49 23.58 11.89
C ILE A 290 -6.13 24.28 13.20
N GLY A 291 -5.27 23.66 14.00
CA GLY A 291 -4.94 24.13 15.35
C GLY A 291 -4.13 25.43 15.39
N ASN A 292 -2.97 25.46 14.72
CA ASN A 292 -1.96 26.52 14.89
C ASN A 292 -1.79 27.39 13.64
N SER A 293 -1.47 26.79 12.48
CA SER A 293 -1.06 27.57 11.31
C SER A 293 -1.51 26.98 9.97
N LEU A 294 -1.94 27.87 9.07
CA LEU A 294 -2.18 27.59 7.66
C LEU A 294 -1.31 28.54 6.83
N ASN A 295 -0.25 28.02 6.22
CA ASN A 295 0.55 28.75 5.24
C ASN A 295 0.01 28.46 3.83
N ASN A 296 -0.70 29.40 3.23
CA ASN A 296 -1.30 29.28 1.89
C ASN A 296 -0.61 30.19 0.86
N GLN A 297 0.66 30.52 1.06
CA GLN A 297 1.36 31.47 0.20
C GLN A 297 1.49 30.97 -1.25
N GLY A 298 0.91 31.70 -2.20
CA GLY A 298 0.86 31.29 -3.62
C GLY A 298 0.10 29.99 -3.87
N GLY A 299 -0.55 29.43 -2.85
CA GLY A 299 -1.35 28.21 -2.93
C GLY A 299 -2.83 28.47 -3.13
N GLU A 300 -3.59 27.40 -3.27
CA GLU A 300 -5.05 27.42 -3.37
C GLU A 300 -5.66 26.54 -2.28
N PHE A 301 -6.56 27.10 -1.50
CA PHE A 301 -7.33 26.42 -0.46
C PHE A 301 -8.80 26.74 -0.69
N GLY A 302 -9.54 25.88 -1.37
CA GLY A 302 -10.86 26.28 -1.83
C GLY A 302 -11.84 25.16 -2.15
N SER A 303 -13.07 25.59 -2.40
CA SER A 303 -14.21 24.73 -2.70
C SER A 303 -15.09 25.40 -3.76
N GLY A 304 -15.65 24.60 -4.67
CA GLY A 304 -16.75 25.01 -5.55
C GLY A 304 -18.07 25.27 -4.79
N GLY A 305 -18.17 24.79 -3.54
CA GLY A 305 -19.23 25.14 -2.59
C GLY A 305 -18.67 25.86 -1.38
N ASP A 306 -18.90 25.30 -0.19
CA ASP A 306 -18.56 25.97 1.07
C ASP A 306 -17.11 25.71 1.50
N VAL A 307 -16.51 26.70 2.15
CA VAL A 307 -15.26 26.56 2.90
C VAL A 307 -15.54 26.83 4.38
N LEU A 308 -15.35 25.81 5.21
CA LEU A 308 -15.56 25.83 6.66
C LEU A 308 -14.21 25.68 7.38
N LEU A 309 -13.54 26.79 7.68
CA LEU A 309 -12.26 26.81 8.39
C LEU A 309 -12.49 27.13 9.87
N ASN A 310 -12.29 26.13 10.72
CA ASN A 310 -12.49 26.21 12.18
C ASN A 310 -13.88 26.75 12.59
N SER A 311 -14.93 26.39 11.86
CA SER A 311 -16.27 27.01 11.99
C SER A 311 -16.97 26.88 13.35
N GLU A 312 -16.36 26.25 14.34
CA GLU A 312 -16.90 26.05 15.69
C GLU A 312 -15.84 26.37 16.76
N GLY A 313 -16.26 26.96 17.90
CA GLY A 313 -15.40 27.19 19.06
C GLY A 313 -14.43 28.39 18.94
N GLU A 314 -13.55 28.53 19.93
CA GLU A 314 -12.44 29.48 19.86
C GLU A 314 -11.34 28.95 18.94
N SER A 315 -10.73 29.83 18.13
CA SER A 315 -9.64 29.46 17.23
C SER A 315 -8.35 30.20 17.56
N ARG A 316 -7.22 29.48 17.50
CA ARG A 316 -5.85 30.00 17.59
C ARG A 316 -5.15 29.98 16.22
N LEU A 317 -5.91 29.78 15.15
CA LEU A 317 -5.36 29.61 13.82
C LEU A 317 -4.83 30.93 13.27
N ALA A 318 -3.54 30.94 12.95
CA ALA A 318 -2.92 31.98 12.14
C ALA A 318 -2.89 31.54 10.66
N VAL A 319 -3.48 32.35 9.79
CA VAL A 319 -3.52 32.11 8.34
C VAL A 319 -2.59 33.09 7.63
N ASP A 320 -1.65 32.58 6.84
CA ASP A 320 -0.87 33.38 5.89
C ASP A 320 -1.32 33.07 4.46
N ASN A 321 -2.17 33.94 3.90
CA ASN A 321 -2.65 33.88 2.53
C ASN A 321 -1.93 34.90 1.61
N SER A 322 -0.70 35.28 1.97
CA SER A 322 0.04 36.29 1.20
C SER A 322 0.62 35.75 -0.11
N ASN A 323 1.27 36.63 -0.87
CA ASN A 323 2.11 36.27 -2.02
C ASN A 323 1.34 35.50 -3.12
N GLY A 324 0.12 35.93 -3.42
CA GLY A 324 -0.74 35.31 -4.42
C GLY A 324 -1.53 34.09 -3.94
N GLY A 325 -1.57 33.84 -2.62
CA GLY A 325 -2.42 32.82 -2.02
C GLY A 325 -3.91 33.04 -2.31
N LYS A 326 -4.67 31.96 -2.40
CA LYS A 326 -6.10 31.97 -2.70
C LYS A 326 -6.85 31.13 -1.68
N ILE A 327 -7.81 31.75 -0.99
CA ILE A 327 -8.88 31.05 -0.28
C ILE A 327 -10.16 31.33 -1.05
N ILE A 328 -10.85 30.30 -1.53
CA ILE A 328 -12.01 30.48 -2.44
C ILE A 328 -13.16 29.59 -2.00
N ALA A 329 -14.33 30.20 -1.81
CA ALA A 329 -15.60 29.47 -1.70
C ALA A 329 -16.49 29.86 -2.89
N GLY A 330 -17.08 28.88 -3.55
CA GLY A 330 -18.11 29.11 -4.57
C GLY A 330 -19.47 29.47 -3.95
N LYS A 331 -19.65 29.20 -2.65
CA LYS A 331 -20.80 29.59 -1.84
C LYS A 331 -20.33 30.35 -0.59
N ASP A 332 -20.49 29.77 0.60
CA ASP A 332 -20.17 30.46 1.84
C ASP A 332 -18.73 30.18 2.29
N ALA A 333 -18.05 31.22 2.76
CA ALA A 333 -16.75 31.12 3.42
C ALA A 333 -16.89 31.46 4.91
N TYR A 334 -16.74 30.46 5.78
CA TYR A 334 -16.70 30.62 7.22
C TYR A 334 -15.25 30.45 7.70
N LEU A 335 -14.60 31.57 8.02
CA LEU A 335 -13.20 31.60 8.46
C LEU A 335 -13.12 32.07 9.91
N ASN A 336 -12.94 31.14 10.84
CA ASN A 336 -12.71 31.45 12.25
C ASN A 336 -11.22 31.31 12.56
N THR A 337 -10.55 32.43 12.80
CA THR A 337 -9.09 32.50 12.88
C THR A 337 -8.67 33.52 13.92
N GLU A 338 -7.55 33.30 14.59
CA GLU A 338 -6.94 34.32 15.44
C GLU A 338 -6.38 35.48 14.60
N SER A 339 -5.78 35.16 13.44
CA SER A 339 -5.28 36.17 12.51
C SER A 339 -5.30 35.69 11.06
N ILE A 340 -5.49 36.63 10.14
CA ILE A 340 -5.40 36.41 8.69
C ILE A 340 -4.49 37.48 8.09
N LYS A 341 -3.40 37.05 7.45
CA LYS A 341 -2.55 37.88 6.62
C LYS A 341 -2.89 37.65 5.16
N ASN A 342 -3.59 38.61 4.55
CA ASN A 342 -3.97 38.59 3.14
C ASN A 342 -3.39 39.81 2.40
N ASN A 343 -2.15 39.71 1.93
CA ASN A 343 -1.46 40.80 1.23
C ASN A 343 -0.63 40.28 0.05
N ASN A 344 0.09 41.16 -0.65
CA ASN A 344 0.92 40.79 -1.81
C ASN A 344 0.17 39.94 -2.85
N LYS A 345 -1.00 40.43 -3.29
CA LYS A 345 -1.91 39.78 -4.25
C LYS A 345 -2.67 38.54 -3.72
N GLY A 346 -2.72 38.34 -2.41
CA GLY A 346 -3.62 37.33 -1.81
C GLY A 346 -5.10 37.61 -2.10
N ILE A 347 -5.89 36.55 -2.25
CA ILE A 347 -7.33 36.57 -2.54
C ILE A 347 -8.07 35.74 -1.49
N ILE A 348 -9.12 36.32 -0.91
CA ILE A 348 -10.13 35.67 -0.08
C ILE A 348 -11.49 36.08 -0.63
#